data_AF-A0A7G3BW38-F1
#
_entry.id   AF-A0A7G3BW38-F1
#
_cell.length_a   1.000
_cell.length_b   1.000
_cell.length_c   1.000
_cell.angle_alpha   90.00
_cell.angle_beta   90.00
_cell.angle_gamma   90.00
#
_symmetry.space_group_name_H-M   'P 1'
#
loop_
_entity.id
_entity.type
_entity.pdbx_description
1 polymer ?
#
loop_
_entity_poly.entity_id
_entity_poly.type
_entity_poly.pdbx_seq_one_letter_code
_entity_poly.pdbx_strand_id
1 'polypeptide(L)'
;MGGSDKLRNMYNNCPSMIVIVIMTICLAVISPFVYILFLFFIGNFQFMSEWPFKSLIAENFYWLKYGIIILPFTIIVIGLLLARKRYMNVMYRKYH
;
A
#
# COMPACT_ATOMS: atom_id res chain seq x y z
N MET A 1 21.54 25.10 6.89
CA MET A 1 22.23 23.80 7.06
C MET A 1 21.31 22.86 7.84
N GLY A 2 21.11 21.61 7.43
CA GLY A 2 20.53 20.60 8.34
C GLY A 2 19.40 19.70 7.84
N GLY A 3 18.97 19.79 6.58
CA GLY A 3 18.02 18.81 5.99
C GLY A 3 18.72 17.52 5.54
N SER A 4 19.80 17.67 4.77
CA SER A 4 20.61 16.56 4.25
C SER A 4 21.31 15.77 5.35
N ASP A 5 21.83 16.45 6.37
CA ASP A 5 22.61 15.80 7.44
C ASP A 5 21.73 14.97 8.38
N LYS A 6 20.46 15.38 8.57
CA LYS A 6 19.46 14.60 9.32
C LYS A 6 19.06 13.33 8.57
N LEU A 7 18.79 13.43 7.27
CA LEU A 7 18.49 12.27 6.43
C LEU A 7 19.67 11.30 6.38
N ARG A 8 20.91 11.81 6.25
CA ARG A 8 22.12 11.00 6.24
C ARG A 8 22.39 10.32 7.58
N ASN A 9 22.17 11.01 8.70
CA ASN A 9 22.27 10.40 10.03
C ASN A 9 21.16 9.39 10.33
N MET A 10 19.93 9.61 9.85
CA MET A 10 18.85 8.60 9.94
C MET A 10 19.16 7.37 9.08
N TYR A 11 19.74 7.57 7.89
CA TYR A 11 20.17 6.50 6.99
C TYR A 11 21.24 5.60 7.64
N ASN A 12 22.23 6.22 8.27
CA ASN A 12 23.30 5.49 8.97
C ASN A 12 22.83 4.80 10.25
N ASN A 13 21.84 5.36 10.96
CA ASN A 13 21.35 4.79 12.22
C ASN A 13 20.27 3.71 12.05
N CYS A 14 19.54 3.67 10.91
CA CYS A 14 18.43 2.74 10.76
C CYS A 14 18.11 2.37 9.29
N PRO A 15 19.04 1.69 8.58
CA PRO A 15 18.89 1.37 7.15
C PRO A 15 17.62 0.54 6.86
N SER A 16 17.22 -0.34 7.78
CA SER A 16 16.01 -1.15 7.63
C SER A 16 14.70 -0.35 7.59
N MET A 17 14.63 0.83 8.21
CA MET A 17 13.42 1.66 8.20
C MET A 17 13.21 2.31 6.83
N ILE A 18 14.30 2.75 6.20
CA ILE A 18 14.26 3.38 4.89
C ILE A 18 13.85 2.37 3.82
N VAL A 19 14.33 1.13 3.92
CA VAL A 19 13.89 0.04 3.04
C VAL A 19 12.38 -0.19 3.16
N ILE A 20 11.82 -0.19 4.37
CA ILE A 20 10.37 -0.34 4.58
C ILE A 20 9.60 0.81 3.92
N VAL A 21 10.07 2.06 4.09
CA VAL A 21 9.42 3.23 3.49
C VAL A 21 9.47 3.18 1.97
N ILE A 22 10.63 2.87 1.38
CA ILE A 22 10.79 2.75 -0.08
C ILE A 22 9.89 1.64 -0.62
N MET A 23 9.90 0.45 -0.01
CA MET A 23 9.02 -0.65 -0.41
C MET A 23 7.54 -0.28 -0.31
N THR A 24 7.16 0.46 0.73
CA THR A 24 5.78 0.93 0.89
C THR A 24 5.38 1.87 -0.25
N ILE A 25 6.25 2.81 -0.62
CA ILE A 25 6.00 3.73 -1.74
C ILE A 25 5.89 2.94 -3.06
N CYS A 26 6.83 2.02 -3.31
CA CYS A 26 6.78 1.17 -4.51
C CYS A 26 5.49 0.37 -4.59
N LEU A 27 5.07 -0.26 -3.49
CA LEU A 27 3.82 -1.02 -3.43
C LEU A 27 2.59 -0.12 -3.62
N ALA A 28 2.58 1.07 -3.01
CA ALA A 28 1.48 2.02 -3.17
C ALA A 28 1.33 2.47 -4.63
N VAL A 29 2.45 2.69 -5.35
CA VAL A 29 2.44 3.06 -6.78
C VAL A 29 2.06 1.90 -7.69
N ILE A 30 2.48 0.67 -7.38
CA ILE A 30 2.18 -0.51 -8.19
C ILE A 30 0.72 -0.99 -7.96
N SER A 31 0.19 -0.79 -6.76
CA SER A 31 -1.13 -1.30 -6.37
C SER A 31 -2.31 -0.92 -7.29
N PRO A 32 -2.41 0.29 -7.86
CA PRO A 32 -3.52 0.65 -8.74
C PRO A 32 -3.45 -0.12 -10.07
N PHE A 33 -2.24 -0.39 -10.58
CA PHE A 33 -2.05 -1.16 -11.81
C PHE A 33 -2.48 -2.62 -11.62
N VAL A 34 -2.06 -3.22 -10.51
CA VAL A 34 -2.48 -4.60 -10.14
C VAL A 34 -3.99 -4.65 -9.94
N TYR A 35 -4.58 -3.62 -9.31
CA TYR A 35 -6.02 -3.54 -9.08
C TYR A 35 -6.82 -3.44 -10.39
N ILE A 36 -6.37 -2.63 -11.34
CA ILE A 36 -7.00 -2.54 -12.66
C ILE A 36 -6.90 -3.87 -13.42
N LEU A 37 -5.74 -4.53 -13.39
CA LEU A 37 -5.57 -5.87 -13.95
C LEU A 37 -6.55 -6.88 -13.33
N PHE A 38 -6.76 -6.81 -12.02
CA PHE A 38 -7.70 -7.66 -11.30
C PHE A 38 -9.15 -7.38 -11.71
N LEU A 39 -9.55 -6.11 -11.82
CA LEU A 39 -10.87 -5.72 -12.33
C LEU A 39 -11.09 -6.20 -13.76
N PHE A 40 -10.07 -6.11 -14.61
CA PHE A 40 -10.13 -6.59 -15.99
C PHE A 40 -10.27 -8.11 -16.06
N PHE A 41 -9.61 -8.85 -15.16
CA PHE A 41 -9.74 -10.30 -15.06
C PHE A 41 -11.15 -10.71 -14.61
N ILE A 42 -11.71 -10.04 -13.60
CA ILE A 42 -13.09 -10.24 -13.17
C ILE A 42 -14.07 -9.90 -14.30
N GLY A 43 -13.82 -8.81 -15.03
CA GLY A 43 -14.61 -8.38 -16.18
C GLY A 43 -14.67 -9.38 -17.33
N ASN A 44 -13.55 -10.08 -17.58
CA ASN A 44 -13.45 -11.07 -18.66
C ASN A 44 -13.83 -12.50 -18.24
N PHE A 45 -13.94 -12.78 -16.94
CA PHE A 45 -14.49 -14.05 -16.47
C PHE A 45 -15.99 -14.08 -16.84
N GLN A 46 -16.39 -15.07 -17.66
CA GLN A 46 -17.72 -15.23 -18.28
C GLN A 46 -18.92 -15.27 -17.30
N PHE A 47 -18.71 -15.16 -15.99
CA PHE A 47 -19.77 -15.02 -14.98
C PHE A 47 -20.66 -13.77 -15.16
N MET A 48 -20.24 -12.75 -15.91
CA MET A 48 -21.03 -11.54 -16.13
C MET A 48 -22.21 -11.70 -17.11
N SER A 49 -22.22 -12.75 -17.93
CA SER A 49 -23.26 -12.95 -18.95
C SER A 49 -24.45 -13.78 -18.48
N GLU A 50 -24.34 -14.48 -17.35
CA GLU A 50 -25.43 -15.33 -16.84
C GLU A 50 -26.36 -14.52 -15.93
N TRP A 51 -27.58 -14.28 -16.40
CA TRP A 51 -28.70 -13.88 -15.56
C TRP A 51 -28.86 -14.91 -14.43
N PRO A 52 -29.07 -14.54 -13.15
CA PRO A 52 -29.62 -13.27 -12.64
C PRO A 52 -28.62 -12.33 -11.93
N PHE A 53 -27.32 -12.62 -11.91
CA PHE A 53 -26.35 -11.90 -11.06
C PHE A 53 -25.86 -10.56 -11.63
N LYS A 54 -26.28 -10.19 -12.85
CA LYS A 54 -25.79 -9.01 -13.55
C LYS A 54 -26.02 -7.69 -12.81
N SER A 55 -27.15 -7.52 -12.13
CA SER A 55 -27.43 -6.30 -11.35
C SER A 55 -26.59 -6.23 -10.08
N LEU A 56 -26.47 -7.35 -9.35
CA LEU A 56 -25.64 -7.46 -8.15
C LEU A 56 -24.16 -7.18 -8.47
N ILE A 57 -23.68 -7.67 -9.61
CA ILE A 57 -22.30 -7.44 -10.07
C ILE A 57 -22.09 -5.96 -10.42
N ALA A 58 -23.03 -5.33 -11.13
CA ALA A 58 -22.93 -3.91 -11.49
C ALA A 58 -22.86 -2.99 -10.25
N GLU A 59 -23.65 -3.28 -9.23
CA GLU A 59 -23.64 -2.53 -7.97
C GLU A 59 -22.33 -2.73 -7.19
N ASN A 60 -21.81 -3.95 -7.15
CA ASN A 60 -20.50 -4.23 -6.55
C ASN A 60 -19.36 -3.56 -7.33
N PHE A 61 -19.40 -3.50 -8.66
CA PHE A 61 -18.41 -2.80 -9.47
C PHE A 61 -18.37 -1.29 -9.18
N TYR A 62 -19.52 -0.69 -8.89
CA TYR A 62 -19.59 0.72 -8.47
C TYR A 62 -18.83 0.95 -7.16
N TRP A 63 -18.90 0.02 -6.21
CA TRP A 63 -18.12 0.08 -4.97
C TRP A 63 -16.64 -0.25 -5.19
N LEU A 64 -16.34 -1.23 -6.04
CA LEU A 64 -14.96 -1.62 -6.36
C LEU A 64 -14.15 -0.49 -7.00
N LYS A 65 -14.77 0.48 -7.69
CA LYS A 65 -14.01 1.62 -8.25
C LYS A 65 -13.28 2.42 -7.16
N TYR A 66 -13.84 2.51 -5.94
CA TYR A 66 -13.21 3.21 -4.82
C TYR A 66 -12.00 2.46 -4.26
N GLY A 67 -11.90 1.15 -4.55
CA GLY A 67 -10.73 0.34 -4.19
C GLY A 67 -9.42 0.84 -4.80
N ILE A 68 -9.46 1.54 -5.96
CA ILE A 68 -8.29 2.16 -6.59
C ILE A 68 -7.63 3.20 -5.66
N ILE A 69 -8.42 3.86 -4.81
CA ILE A 69 -7.94 4.90 -3.89
C ILE A 69 -7.74 4.32 -2.49
N ILE A 70 -8.65 3.46 -2.03
CA ILE A 70 -8.60 2.87 -0.69
C ILE A 70 -7.40 1.93 -0.54
N LEU A 71 -7.05 1.17 -1.58
CA LEU A 71 -5.94 0.22 -1.56
C LEU A 71 -4.56 0.88 -1.38
N PRO A 72 -4.14 1.87 -2.20
CA PRO A 72 -2.86 2.55 -1.97
C PRO A 72 -2.83 3.29 -0.63
N PHE A 73 -3.96 3.84 -0.19
CA PHE A 73 -4.04 4.50 1.11
C PHE A 73 -3.81 3.52 2.27
N THR A 74 -4.42 2.34 2.23
CA THR A 74 -4.20 1.31 3.27
C THR A 74 -2.76 0.80 3.25
N ILE A 75 -2.14 0.61 2.08
CA ILE A 75 -0.72 0.25 1.96
C ILE A 75 0.18 1.29 2.63
N ILE A 76 -0.06 2.58 2.40
CA ILE A 76 0.71 3.66 3.03
C ILE A 76 0.55 3.63 4.56
N VAL A 77 -0.69 3.50 5.06
CA VAL A 77 -0.96 3.44 6.50
C VAL A 77 -0.24 2.25 7.15
N ILE A 78 -0.32 1.06 6.54
CA ILE A 78 0.33 -0.15 7.03
C ILE A 78 1.86 0.00 7.02
N GLY A 79 2.42 0.53 5.94
CA GLY A 79 3.85 0.77 5.82
C GLY A 79 4.38 1.78 6.84
N LEU A 80 3.61 2.83 7.13
CA LEU A 80 3.92 3.79 8.19
C LEU A 80 3.88 3.15 9.58
N LEU A 81 2.89 2.30 9.86
CA LEU A 81 2.81 1.56 11.12
C LEU A 81 4.00 0.60 11.30
N LEU A 82 4.40 -0.10 10.24
CA LEU A 82 5.58 -0.97 10.22
C LEU A 82 6.88 -0.19 10.47
N ALA A 83 7.04 0.95 9.79
CA ALA A 83 8.18 1.84 9.98
C ALA A 83 8.24 2.37 11.43
N ARG A 84 7.09 2.80 11.98
CA ARG A 84 6.98 3.27 13.37
C ARG A 84 7.33 2.17 14.38
N LYS A 85 6.81 0.95 14.19
CA LYS A 85 7.13 -0.20 15.05
C LYS A 85 8.63 -0.50 15.03
N ARG A 86 9.27 -0.43 13.87
CA ARG A 86 10.71 -0.63 13.72
C ARG A 86 11.51 0.47 14.43
N TYR A 87 11.12 1.72 14.29
CA TYR A 87 11.74 2.85 14.97
C TYR A 87 11.67 2.71 16.50
N MET A 88 10.49 2.38 17.04
CA MET A 88 10.32 2.16 18.49
C MET A 88 11.22 1.02 19.00
N ASN A 89 11.34 -0.08 18.26
CA ASN A 89 12.21 -1.19 18.64
C ASN A 89 13.70 -0.83 18.63
N VAL A 90 14.14 0.03 17.70
CA VAL A 90 15.53 0.50 17.66
C VAL A 90 15.81 1.48 18.79
N MET A 91 14.88 2.40 19.07
CA MET A 91 15.01 3.32 20.20
C MET A 91 15.00 2.58 21.54
N TYR A 92 14.14 1.58 21.71
CA TYR A 92 14.12 0.76 22.93
C TYR A 92 15.48 0.12 23.21
N ARG A 93 16.16 -0.42 22.20
CA ARG A 93 17.51 -1.02 22.37
C ARG A 93 18.63 -0.02 22.61
N LYS A 94 18.44 1.25 22.25
CA LYS A 94 19.47 2.29 22.35
C LYS A 94 19.40 3.03 23.69
N TYR A 95 18.22 3.05 24.32
CA TYR A 95 17.95 3.78 25.56
C TYR A 95 17.66 2.87 26.76
N HIS A 96 17.71 1.55 26.58
CA HIS A 96 17.47 0.55 27.60
C HIS A 96 18.50 -0.57 27.48
#